data_AF-A0A382YH22-F1
#
_entry.id   AF-A0A382YH22-F1
#
_cell.length_a   1.000
_cell.length_b   1.000
_cell.length_c   1.000
_cell.angle_alpha   90.00
_cell.angle_beta   90.00
_cell.angle_gamma   90.00
#
_symmetry.space_group_name_H-M   'P 1'
#
loop_
_entity.id
_entity.type
_entity.pdbx_description
1 polymer ?
#
loop_
_entity_poly.entity_id
_entity_poly.type
_entity_poly.pdbx_seq_one_letter_code
_entity_poly.pdbx_strand_id
1 'polypeptide(L)'
;DLPWRPATIEQRIGRIDRVGQDHDVEVFVPFFRSGYEAAILKVMERSIGVLERTVGGIDHALEYVSLRLGDLIYENAGPEEWQELYDETEELVGEARLKIERSADPILDLASYDPQRAASVLARVPEDLETKIEKFISGYASYCKLNLTPKGQDLVGVDGGPRAASSDSEGDYYGTFRRSYALDHEDVDFLSFGHPLVEQALDWSKESVEQSAGLALRRGASRDGAVFLWVFGVDFPEGSERVSPYFSAGYFTYALDEAGNRHR
;
A
#
# COMPACT_ATOMS: atom_id res chain seq x y z
N ASP A 1 -20.87 -18.38 10.11
CA ASP A 1 -21.18 -18.03 11.51
C ASP A 1 -21.11 -16.52 11.66
N LEU A 2 -22.16 -15.91 12.21
CA LEU A 2 -22.30 -14.47 12.39
C LEU A 2 -21.70 -14.08 13.74
N PRO A 3 -20.62 -13.28 13.79
CA PRO A 3 -20.09 -12.79 15.05
C PRO A 3 -21.15 -12.00 15.84
N TRP A 4 -21.29 -12.30 17.12
CA TRP A 4 -22.16 -11.59 18.06
C TRP A 4 -21.68 -10.17 18.39
N ARG A 5 -20.42 -9.84 18.05
CA ARG A 5 -19.81 -8.53 18.25
C ARG A 5 -19.85 -7.73 16.94
N PRO A 6 -20.52 -6.57 16.90
CA PRO A 6 -20.64 -5.76 15.68
C PRO A 6 -19.28 -5.35 15.09
N ALA A 7 -18.33 -4.94 15.93
CA ALA A 7 -16.99 -4.57 15.49
C ALA A 7 -16.25 -5.71 14.76
N THR A 8 -16.51 -6.97 15.13
CA THR A 8 -15.94 -8.12 14.43
C THR A 8 -16.58 -8.34 13.06
N ILE A 9 -17.86 -8.00 12.88
CA ILE A 9 -18.52 -8.02 11.57
C ILE A 9 -17.91 -6.94 10.67
N GLU A 10 -17.78 -5.70 11.15
CA GLU A 10 -17.18 -4.60 10.39
C GLU A 10 -15.75 -4.94 9.96
N GLN A 11 -14.92 -5.48 10.85
CA GLN A 11 -13.55 -5.90 10.50
C GLN A 11 -13.53 -6.99 9.42
N ARG A 12 -14.50 -7.90 9.39
CA ARG A 12 -14.59 -8.93 8.35
C ARG A 12 -15.04 -8.34 7.02
N ILE A 13 -16.02 -7.45 7.04
CA ILE A 13 -16.50 -6.76 5.84
C ILE A 13 -15.39 -5.88 5.27
N GLY A 14 -14.70 -5.08 6.09
CA GLY A 14 -13.60 -4.19 5.69
C GLY A 14 -12.31 -4.89 5.20
N ARG A 15 -12.24 -6.23 5.24
CA ARG A 15 -11.22 -6.98 4.48
C ARG A 15 -11.53 -7.02 2.99
N ILE A 16 -12.80 -6.92 2.64
CA ILE A 16 -13.30 -6.98 1.26
C ILE A 16 -13.70 -5.57 0.81
N ASP A 17 -14.48 -4.87 1.62
CA ASP A 17 -14.92 -3.48 1.41
C ASP A 17 -13.75 -2.50 1.59
N ARG A 18 -12.97 -2.34 0.51
CA ARG A 18 -11.80 -1.46 0.42
C ARG A 18 -11.85 -0.69 -0.89
N VAL A 19 -11.26 0.52 -0.89
CA VAL A 19 -11.09 1.31 -2.11
C VAL A 19 -10.27 0.50 -3.12
N GLY A 20 -10.81 0.36 -4.34
CA GLY A 20 -10.18 -0.41 -5.43
C GLY A 20 -10.89 -1.70 -5.80
N GLN A 21 -12.02 -2.03 -5.17
CA GLN A 21 -12.90 -3.11 -5.63
C GLN A 21 -13.63 -2.73 -6.94
N ASP A 22 -13.80 -3.72 -7.83
CA ASP A 22 -14.50 -3.54 -9.11
C ASP A 22 -16.03 -3.55 -8.99
N HIS A 23 -16.55 -4.14 -7.91
CA HIS A 23 -17.97 -4.38 -7.67
C HIS A 23 -18.36 -4.08 -6.22
N ASP A 24 -19.63 -3.75 -6.01
CA ASP A 24 -20.20 -3.58 -4.68
C ASP A 24 -20.14 -4.90 -3.89
N VAL A 25 -19.92 -4.81 -2.58
CA VAL A 25 -19.85 -5.97 -1.69
C VAL A 25 -21.25 -6.46 -1.34
N GLU A 26 -21.60 -7.68 -1.75
CA GLU A 26 -22.85 -8.33 -1.35
C GLU A 26 -22.62 -9.25 -0.13
N VAL A 27 -23.32 -8.99 0.98
CA VAL A 27 -23.20 -9.76 2.22
C VAL A 27 -24.38 -10.73 2.37
N PHE A 28 -24.10 -12.02 2.22
CA PHE A 28 -25.10 -13.09 2.43
C PHE A 28 -24.92 -13.73 3.81
N VAL A 29 -25.93 -13.60 4.68
CA VAL A 29 -25.93 -14.20 6.02
C VAL A 29 -27.00 -15.30 6.11
N PRO A 30 -26.68 -16.57 5.78
CA PRO A 30 -27.60 -17.67 6.04
C PRO A 30 -27.73 -17.90 7.55
N PHE A 31 -28.96 -17.97 8.05
CA PHE A 31 -29.27 -18.11 9.47
C PHE A 31 -30.47 -19.04 9.70
N PHE A 32 -30.59 -19.59 10.90
CA PHE A 32 -31.77 -20.35 11.29
C PHE A 32 -32.90 -19.41 11.74
N ARG A 33 -34.12 -19.63 11.22
CA ARG A 33 -35.31 -18.81 11.57
C ARG A 33 -35.69 -18.89 13.05
N SER A 34 -35.24 -19.92 13.75
CA SER A 34 -35.52 -20.16 15.18
C SER A 34 -34.25 -20.01 15.99
N GLY A 35 -34.35 -19.41 17.18
CA GLY A 35 -33.24 -19.21 18.10
C GLY A 35 -32.74 -17.77 18.12
N TYR A 36 -31.70 -17.51 18.90
CA TYR A 36 -31.19 -16.15 19.12
C TYR A 36 -30.51 -15.56 17.87
N GLU A 37 -30.00 -16.38 16.95
CA GLU A 37 -29.34 -15.92 15.73
C GLU A 37 -30.22 -14.97 14.90
N ALA A 38 -31.51 -15.30 14.74
CA ALA A 38 -32.46 -14.46 14.04
C ALA A 38 -32.68 -13.10 14.75
N ALA A 39 -32.66 -13.11 16.08
CA ALA A 39 -32.81 -11.89 16.86
C ALA A 39 -31.55 -11.01 16.77
N ILE A 40 -30.37 -11.61 16.95
CA ILE A 40 -29.09 -10.91 16.80
C ILE A 40 -28.95 -10.32 15.41
N LEU A 41 -29.26 -11.08 14.35
CA LEU A 41 -29.20 -10.59 12.98
C LEU A 41 -30.06 -9.34 12.80
N LYS A 42 -31.28 -9.34 13.36
CA LYS A 42 -32.17 -8.17 13.30
C LYS A 42 -31.57 -6.95 14.02
N VAL A 43 -30.83 -7.12 15.13
CA VAL A 43 -30.14 -6.00 15.82
C VAL A 43 -29.03 -5.48 14.91
N MET A 44 -28.21 -6.39 14.37
CA MET A 44 -27.06 -6.07 13.54
C MET A 44 -27.46 -5.35 12.25
N GLU A 45 -28.50 -5.84 11.56
CA GLU A 45 -29.00 -5.31 10.30
C GLU A 45 -29.80 -4.02 10.51
N ARG A 46 -30.77 -4.02 11.43
CA ARG A 46 -31.78 -2.97 11.48
C ARG A 46 -31.45 -1.85 12.46
N SER A 47 -31.01 -2.20 13.66
CA SER A 47 -30.73 -1.20 14.71
C SER A 47 -29.32 -0.61 14.55
N ILE A 48 -28.31 -1.44 14.29
CA ILE A 48 -26.93 -0.99 14.08
C ILE A 48 -26.67 -0.61 12.62
N GLY A 49 -27.14 -1.43 11.67
CA GLY A 49 -26.84 -1.29 10.24
C GLY A 49 -25.41 -1.67 9.87
N VAL A 50 -24.77 -2.58 10.63
CA VAL A 50 -23.36 -2.96 10.44
C VAL A 50 -23.10 -3.71 9.12
N LEU A 51 -24.16 -4.24 8.50
CA LEU A 51 -24.07 -4.96 7.22
C LEU A 51 -24.07 -4.02 6.01
N GLU A 52 -24.55 -2.79 6.16
CA GLU A 52 -24.75 -1.84 5.06
C GLU A 52 -23.96 -0.54 5.24
N ARG A 53 -23.55 -0.22 6.47
CA ARG A 53 -22.92 1.06 6.81
C ARG A 53 -21.73 0.86 7.74
N THR A 54 -20.74 1.74 7.60
CA THR A 54 -19.63 1.84 8.53
C THR A 54 -20.15 2.17 9.94
N VAL A 55 -19.56 1.55 10.96
CA VAL A 55 -19.92 1.78 12.37
C VAL A 55 -18.87 2.62 13.12
N GLY A 56 -17.96 3.25 12.40
CA GLY A 56 -17.02 4.23 12.94
C GLY A 56 -17.72 5.36 13.70
N GLY A 57 -17.26 5.65 14.92
CA GLY A 57 -17.74 6.75 15.76
C GLY A 57 -18.97 6.41 16.61
N ILE A 58 -19.56 5.21 16.47
CA ILE A 58 -20.62 4.71 17.35
C ILE A 58 -20.13 3.64 18.34
N ASP A 59 -18.83 3.57 18.59
CA ASP A 59 -18.16 2.51 19.38
C ASP A 59 -18.81 2.26 20.74
N HIS A 60 -19.16 3.33 21.46
CA HIS A 60 -19.84 3.24 22.76
C HIS A 60 -21.20 2.53 22.66
N ALA A 61 -21.96 2.77 21.59
CA ALA A 61 -23.23 2.07 21.36
C ALA A 61 -22.98 0.58 21.05
N LEU A 62 -21.94 0.26 20.27
CA LEU A 62 -21.59 -1.13 19.95
C LEU A 62 -21.16 -1.93 21.19
N GLU A 63 -20.41 -1.30 22.10
CA GLU A 63 -19.98 -1.92 23.36
C GLU A 63 -21.18 -2.22 24.26
N TYR A 64 -22.08 -1.24 24.43
CA TYR A 64 -23.33 -1.40 25.18
C TYR A 64 -24.17 -2.57 24.63
N VAL A 65 -24.39 -2.61 23.32
CA VAL A 65 -25.18 -3.66 22.67
C VAL A 65 -24.50 -5.02 22.81
N SER A 66 -23.18 -5.09 22.67
CA SER A 66 -22.43 -6.35 22.82
C SER A 66 -22.59 -6.97 24.21
N LEU A 67 -22.61 -6.14 25.26
CA LEU A 67 -22.84 -6.60 26.63
C LEU A 67 -24.28 -7.09 26.80
N ARG A 68 -25.28 -6.29 26.38
CA ARG A 68 -26.70 -6.64 26.48
C ARG A 68 -27.06 -7.92 25.71
N LEU A 69 -26.49 -8.11 24.52
CA LEU A 69 -26.65 -9.34 23.75
C LEU A 69 -26.18 -10.57 24.54
N GLY A 70 -25.04 -10.47 25.23
CA GLY A 70 -24.52 -11.55 26.08
C GLY A 70 -25.48 -11.92 27.20
N ASP A 71 -26.03 -10.92 27.89
CA ASP A 71 -26.99 -11.10 28.99
C ASP A 71 -28.28 -11.77 28.50
N LEU A 72 -28.88 -11.26 27.41
CA LEU A 72 -30.14 -11.80 26.87
C LEU A 72 -30.00 -13.27 26.41
N ILE A 73 -28.86 -13.63 25.85
CA ILE A 73 -28.57 -15.02 25.45
C ILE A 73 -28.41 -15.90 26.69
N TYR A 74 -27.68 -15.43 27.70
CA TYR A 74 -27.43 -16.18 28.93
C TYR A 74 -28.73 -16.41 29.73
N GLU A 75 -29.60 -15.41 29.80
CA GLU A 75 -30.86 -15.45 30.52
C GLU A 75 -31.99 -16.16 29.75
N ASN A 76 -31.75 -16.55 28.49
CA ASN A 76 -32.76 -17.10 27.60
C ASN A 76 -33.99 -16.17 27.48
N ALA A 77 -33.70 -14.89 27.21
CA ALA A 77 -34.67 -13.82 27.23
C ALA A 77 -35.80 -14.00 26.18
N GLY A 78 -36.98 -13.50 26.52
CA GLY A 78 -38.16 -13.58 25.69
C GLY A 78 -38.21 -12.51 24.60
N PRO A 79 -39.23 -12.55 23.72
CA PRO A 79 -39.37 -11.61 22.61
C PRO A 79 -39.51 -10.14 23.05
N GLU A 80 -40.01 -9.88 24.26
CA GLU A 80 -40.21 -8.52 24.77
C GLU A 80 -38.87 -7.87 25.15
N GLU A 81 -37.98 -8.59 25.82
CA GLU A 81 -36.65 -8.09 26.19
C GLU A 81 -35.76 -7.90 24.95
N TRP A 82 -35.90 -8.78 23.95
CA TRP A 82 -35.27 -8.55 22.64
C TRP A 82 -35.83 -7.32 21.94
N GLN A 83 -37.12 -7.02 22.11
CA GLN A 83 -37.74 -5.83 21.54
C GLN A 83 -37.24 -4.54 22.18
N GLU A 84 -37.10 -4.54 23.50
CA GLU A 84 -36.49 -3.44 24.26
C GLU A 84 -35.06 -3.16 23.76
N LEU A 85 -34.23 -4.19 23.57
CA LEU A 85 -32.88 -4.00 23.03
C LEU A 85 -32.89 -3.40 21.62
N TYR A 86 -33.83 -3.79 20.74
CA TYR A 86 -33.90 -3.18 19.40
C TYR A 86 -34.13 -1.68 19.47
N ASP A 87 -35.11 -1.27 20.29
CA ASP A 87 -35.55 0.12 20.38
C ASP A 87 -34.46 0.98 21.05
N GLU A 88 -33.85 0.50 22.14
CA GLU A 88 -32.71 1.16 22.80
C GLU A 88 -31.51 1.30 21.86
N THR A 89 -31.22 0.25 21.08
CA THR A 89 -30.10 0.28 20.13
C THR A 89 -30.33 1.29 19.02
N GLU A 90 -31.55 1.33 18.46
CA GLU A 90 -31.91 2.27 17.39
C GLU A 90 -31.79 3.72 17.87
N GLU A 91 -32.24 4.02 19.08
CA GLU A 91 -32.09 5.34 19.70
C GLU A 91 -30.61 5.70 19.92
N LEU A 92 -29.84 4.83 20.56
CA LEU A 92 -28.41 5.07 20.85
C LEU A 92 -27.58 5.27 19.58
N VAL A 93 -27.79 4.43 18.57
CA VAL A 93 -27.10 4.52 17.28
C VAL A 93 -27.52 5.79 16.53
N GLY A 94 -28.81 6.13 16.55
CA GLY A 94 -29.34 7.35 15.95
C GLY A 94 -28.73 8.61 16.57
N GLU A 95 -28.69 8.69 17.90
CA GLU A 95 -28.07 9.82 18.60
C GLU A 95 -26.57 9.94 18.33
N ALA A 96 -25.85 8.81 18.34
CA ALA A 96 -24.42 8.80 18.09
C ALA A 96 -24.11 9.27 16.66
N ARG A 97 -24.89 8.82 15.66
CA ARG A 97 -24.75 9.27 14.27
C ARG A 97 -25.04 10.77 14.11
N LEU A 98 -26.09 11.28 14.74
CA LEU A 98 -26.40 12.72 14.71
C LEU A 98 -25.28 13.56 15.35
N LYS A 99 -24.63 13.06 16.40
CA LYS A 99 -23.47 13.73 17.01
C LYS A 99 -22.28 13.78 16.04
N ILE A 100 -21.98 12.67 15.36
CA ILE A 100 -20.92 12.60 14.35
C ILE A 100 -21.20 13.61 13.23
N GLU A 101 -22.40 13.59 12.66
CA GLU A 101 -22.81 14.47 11.55
C GLU A 101 -22.72 15.96 11.94
N ARG A 102 -23.08 16.31 13.19
CA ARG A 102 -22.95 17.68 13.71
C ARG A 102 -21.50 18.08 14.03
N SER A 103 -20.64 17.11 14.33
CA SER A 103 -19.22 17.35 14.62
C SER A 103 -18.35 17.39 13.36
N ALA A 104 -18.88 16.92 12.22
CA ALA A 104 -18.19 17.00 10.94
C ALA A 104 -17.98 18.47 10.58
N ASP A 105 -16.72 18.89 10.50
CA ASP A 105 -16.33 20.22 10.05
C ASP A 105 -16.16 20.18 8.52
N PRO A 106 -17.08 20.77 7.75
CA PRO A 106 -17.02 20.71 6.28
C PRO A 106 -15.77 21.38 5.71
N ILE A 107 -15.19 22.34 6.45
CA ILE A 107 -13.96 23.02 6.03
C ILE A 107 -12.77 22.08 6.18
N LEU A 108 -12.71 21.34 7.29
CA LEU A 108 -11.66 20.34 7.51
C LEU A 108 -11.76 19.23 6.47
N ASP A 109 -12.96 18.74 6.15
CA ASP A 109 -13.15 17.68 5.15
C ASP A 109 -12.73 18.13 3.75
N LEU A 110 -13.09 19.34 3.35
CA LEU A 110 -12.65 19.94 2.07
C LEU A 110 -11.14 20.19 2.02
N ALA A 111 -10.51 20.49 3.16
CA ALA A 111 -9.06 20.68 3.24
C ALA A 111 -8.29 19.36 3.31
N SER A 112 -8.91 18.29 3.82
CA SER A 112 -8.33 16.96 4.02
C SER A 112 -8.04 16.23 2.71
N TYR A 113 -8.89 16.41 1.69
CA TYR A 113 -8.71 15.76 0.39
C TYR A 113 -9.02 16.70 -0.77
N ASP A 114 -8.00 16.98 -1.59
CA ASP A 114 -8.13 17.71 -2.84
C ASP A 114 -7.86 16.74 -4.02
N PRO A 115 -8.91 16.33 -4.76
CA PRO A 115 -8.79 15.41 -5.88
C PRO A 115 -7.81 15.91 -6.95
N GLN A 116 -7.75 17.22 -7.19
CA GLN A 116 -6.87 17.80 -8.21
C GLN A 116 -5.40 17.70 -7.78
N ARG A 117 -5.11 17.99 -6.50
CA ARG A 117 -3.76 17.79 -5.96
C ARG A 117 -3.36 16.33 -5.97
N ALA A 118 -4.23 15.42 -5.54
CA ALA A 118 -3.97 13.98 -5.56
C ALA A 118 -3.65 13.49 -6.98
N ALA A 119 -4.49 13.86 -7.96
CA ALA A 119 -4.25 13.55 -9.38
C ALA A 119 -2.92 14.13 -9.89
N SER A 120 -2.58 15.36 -9.50
CA SER A 120 -1.32 16.01 -9.93
C SER A 120 -0.07 15.32 -9.36
N VAL A 121 -0.16 14.72 -8.18
CA VAL A 121 0.93 13.95 -7.56
C VAL A 121 1.03 12.58 -8.24
N LEU A 122 -0.09 11.89 -8.43
CA LEU A 122 -0.13 10.59 -9.10
C LEU A 122 0.37 10.67 -10.55
N ALA A 123 0.05 11.76 -11.27
CA ALA A 123 0.53 11.98 -12.63
C ALA A 123 2.06 12.17 -12.74
N ARG A 124 2.77 12.41 -11.63
CA ARG A 124 4.25 12.47 -11.62
C ARG A 124 4.88 11.10 -11.56
N VAL A 125 4.13 10.07 -11.16
CA VAL A 125 4.62 8.69 -11.09
C VAL A 125 4.64 8.12 -12.51
N PRO A 126 5.80 7.72 -13.05
CA PRO A 126 5.88 7.11 -14.37
C PRO A 126 5.11 5.79 -14.39
N GLU A 127 4.35 5.53 -15.45
CA GLU A 127 3.64 4.25 -15.63
C GLU A 127 4.60 3.05 -15.71
N ASP A 128 5.82 3.27 -16.21
CA ASP A 128 6.86 2.26 -16.37
C ASP A 128 7.81 2.18 -15.17
N LEU A 129 7.45 2.76 -14.03
CA LEU A 129 8.31 2.81 -12.85
C LEU A 129 8.67 1.41 -12.34
N GLU A 130 7.70 0.51 -12.26
CA GLU A 130 7.90 -0.87 -11.82
C GLU A 130 8.92 -1.60 -12.70
N THR A 131 8.76 -1.48 -14.03
CA THR A 131 9.69 -2.06 -15.01
C THR A 131 11.08 -1.44 -14.92
N LYS A 132 11.20 -0.14 -14.60
CA LYS A 132 12.49 0.53 -14.39
C LYS A 132 13.20 0.01 -13.14
N ILE A 133 12.46 -0.17 -12.04
CA ILE A 133 13.01 -0.72 -10.79
C ILE A 133 13.48 -2.16 -11.01
N GLU A 134 12.66 -3.00 -11.66
CA GLU A 134 13.03 -4.38 -11.99
C GLU A 134 14.33 -4.46 -12.81
N LYS A 135 14.47 -3.63 -13.85
CA LYS A 135 15.69 -3.56 -14.67
C LYS A 135 16.89 -3.08 -13.87
N PHE A 136 16.71 -2.09 -12.99
CA PHE A 136 17.77 -1.59 -12.14
C PHE A 136 18.28 -2.66 -11.18
N ILE A 137 17.37 -3.35 -10.47
CA ILE A 137 17.73 -4.43 -9.55
C ILE A 137 18.36 -5.62 -10.28
N SER A 138 17.87 -5.95 -11.48
CA SER A 138 18.48 -6.99 -12.32
C SER A 138 19.93 -6.64 -12.71
N GLY A 139 20.19 -5.37 -13.02
CA GLY A 139 21.54 -4.87 -13.30
C GLY A 139 22.44 -4.92 -12.06
N TYR A 140 21.94 -4.46 -10.92
CA TYR A 140 22.63 -4.53 -9.63
C TYR A 140 23.00 -5.97 -9.25
N ALA A 141 22.04 -6.89 -9.33
CA ALA A 141 22.26 -8.30 -9.02
C ALA A 141 23.31 -8.93 -9.94
N SER A 142 23.27 -8.62 -11.24
CA SER A 142 24.27 -9.10 -12.21
C SER A 142 25.67 -8.61 -11.87
N TYR A 143 25.81 -7.36 -11.42
CA TYR A 143 27.10 -6.77 -11.06
C TYR A 143 27.65 -7.37 -9.76
N CYS A 144 26.81 -7.45 -8.74
CA CYS A 144 27.16 -7.97 -7.42
C CYS A 144 27.21 -9.51 -7.37
N LYS A 145 26.87 -10.19 -8.48
CA LYS A 145 26.75 -11.65 -8.60
C LYS A 145 25.74 -12.25 -7.61
N LEU A 146 24.65 -11.53 -7.37
CA LEU A 146 23.50 -12.05 -6.63
C LEU A 146 22.68 -12.97 -7.55
N ASN A 147 22.19 -14.07 -7.00
CA ASN A 147 21.33 -14.97 -7.75
C ASN A 147 19.89 -14.46 -7.66
N LEU A 148 19.35 -14.00 -8.79
CA LEU A 148 17.92 -13.77 -8.94
C LEU A 148 17.26 -15.04 -9.46
N THR A 149 16.40 -15.64 -8.65
CA THR A 149 15.64 -16.83 -9.04
C THR A 149 14.20 -16.41 -9.38
N PRO A 150 13.80 -16.45 -10.67
CA PRO A 150 12.40 -16.21 -11.02
C PRO A 150 11.56 -17.38 -10.51
N LYS A 151 10.58 -17.09 -9.66
CA LYS A 151 9.67 -18.08 -9.05
C LYS A 151 8.26 -17.94 -9.62
N GLY A 152 8.12 -18.19 -10.92
CA GLY A 152 6.85 -18.00 -11.64
C GLY A 152 6.92 -16.82 -12.60
N GLN A 153 5.77 -16.21 -12.91
CA GLN A 153 5.72 -15.06 -13.84
C GLN A 153 6.04 -13.73 -13.14
N ASP A 154 5.67 -13.59 -11.87
CA ASP A 154 5.58 -12.28 -11.20
C ASP A 154 6.43 -12.19 -9.93
N LEU A 155 7.14 -13.26 -9.58
CA LEU A 155 7.85 -13.40 -8.30
C LEU A 155 9.34 -13.59 -8.53
N VAL A 156 10.14 -12.96 -7.67
CA VAL A 156 11.60 -12.98 -7.72
C VAL A 156 12.14 -13.29 -6.34
N GLY A 157 12.95 -14.34 -6.26
CA GLY A 157 13.81 -14.61 -5.11
C GLY A 157 15.19 -13.96 -5.30
N VAL A 158 15.74 -13.35 -4.26
CA VAL A 158 17.10 -12.79 -4.27
C VAL A 158 17.91 -13.43 -3.17
N ASP A 159 18.88 -14.27 -3.56
CA ASP A 159 19.72 -14.97 -2.61
C ASP A 159 20.89 -14.08 -2.16
N GLY A 160 21.11 -13.95 -0.85
CA GLY A 160 22.27 -13.28 -0.28
C GLY A 160 22.18 -11.75 -0.14
N GLY A 161 20.97 -11.20 -0.04
CA GLY A 161 20.79 -9.77 0.26
C GLY A 161 21.17 -9.40 1.71
N PRO A 162 21.44 -8.11 2.03
CA PRO A 162 21.73 -7.66 3.39
C PRO A 162 20.49 -7.82 4.27
N ARG A 163 20.66 -8.02 5.58
CA ARG A 163 19.55 -8.21 6.51
C ARG A 163 18.58 -7.01 6.55
N ALA A 164 17.31 -7.24 6.26
CA ALA A 164 16.22 -6.47 6.84
C ALA A 164 15.94 -7.02 8.26
N ALA A 165 15.63 -6.15 9.21
CA ALA A 165 15.55 -6.48 10.63
C ALA A 165 14.34 -7.36 11.04
N SER A 166 13.58 -7.91 10.09
CA SER A 166 12.25 -8.48 10.35
C SER A 166 11.98 -9.89 9.80
N SER A 167 12.95 -10.60 9.22
CA SER A 167 12.75 -12.00 8.82
C SER A 167 13.79 -12.93 9.45
N ASP A 168 13.32 -13.80 10.34
CA ASP A 168 14.07 -14.88 11.02
C ASP A 168 14.40 -16.07 10.09
N SER A 169 14.62 -15.81 8.80
CA SER A 169 15.01 -16.85 7.83
C SER A 169 16.29 -16.46 7.12
N GLU A 170 17.19 -17.44 6.98
CA GLU A 170 18.47 -17.28 6.31
C GLU A 170 18.28 -16.74 4.89
N GLY A 171 18.83 -15.55 4.62
CA GLY A 171 19.52 -15.22 3.37
C GLY A 171 18.71 -14.68 2.18
N ASP A 172 17.41 -14.94 2.07
CA ASP A 172 16.72 -14.74 0.79
C ASP A 172 15.56 -13.74 0.88
N TYR A 173 15.56 -12.71 0.01
CA TYR A 173 14.38 -11.87 -0.22
C TYR A 173 13.44 -12.57 -1.19
N TYR A 174 12.13 -12.41 -0.97
CA TYR A 174 11.11 -12.91 -1.86
C TYR A 174 10.04 -11.84 -2.09
N GLY A 175 9.87 -11.42 -3.34
CA GLY A 175 8.94 -10.34 -3.62
C GLY A 175 8.54 -10.24 -5.09
N THR A 176 7.72 -9.25 -5.38
CA THR A 176 7.27 -8.91 -6.73
C THR A 176 7.57 -7.45 -7.05
N PHE A 177 7.85 -7.15 -8.32
CA PHE A 177 7.90 -5.78 -8.82
C PHE A 177 6.52 -5.26 -9.26
N ARG A 178 5.49 -6.12 -9.30
CA ARG A 178 4.15 -5.75 -9.75
C ARG A 178 3.27 -5.36 -8.59
N ARG A 179 2.76 -4.12 -8.61
CA ARG A 179 1.89 -3.62 -7.54
C ARG A 179 0.59 -4.40 -7.43
N SER A 180 -0.04 -4.75 -8.56
CA SER A 180 -1.29 -5.51 -8.57
C SER A 180 -1.14 -6.86 -7.88
N TYR A 181 -0.05 -7.58 -8.18
CA TYR A 181 0.22 -8.89 -7.58
C TYR A 181 0.43 -8.79 -6.06
N ALA A 182 1.17 -7.78 -5.59
CA ALA A 182 1.42 -7.54 -4.17
C ALA A 182 0.15 -7.14 -3.40
N LEU A 183 -0.80 -6.45 -4.04
CA LEU A 183 -2.08 -6.12 -3.41
C LEU A 183 -2.96 -7.37 -3.19
N ASP A 184 -2.87 -8.34 -4.09
CA ASP A 184 -3.62 -9.59 -4.01
C ASP A 184 -2.97 -10.62 -3.06
N HIS A 185 -1.67 -10.48 -2.79
CA HIS A 185 -0.87 -11.41 -1.97
C HIS A 185 -0.15 -10.66 -0.85
N GLU A 186 -0.82 -10.51 0.30
CA GLU A 186 -0.28 -9.81 1.49
C GLU A 186 1.00 -10.47 2.05
N ASP A 187 1.31 -11.73 1.67
CA ASP A 187 2.50 -12.48 2.06
C ASP A 187 3.72 -12.24 1.16
N VAL A 188 3.59 -11.40 0.13
CA VAL A 188 4.63 -11.11 -0.86
C VAL A 188 5.10 -9.67 -0.75
N ASP A 189 6.40 -9.48 -0.59
CA ASP A 189 6.98 -8.13 -0.50
C ASP A 189 6.89 -7.40 -1.85
N PHE A 190 6.43 -6.14 -1.81
CA PHE A 190 6.48 -5.26 -2.97
C PHE A 190 7.85 -4.59 -3.07
N LEU A 191 8.62 -4.95 -4.09
CA LEU A 191 9.97 -4.45 -4.33
C LEU A 191 9.96 -3.06 -4.97
N SER A 192 9.68 -2.02 -4.19
CA SER A 192 9.68 -0.61 -4.62
C SER A 192 10.70 0.25 -3.87
N PHE A 193 10.76 1.56 -4.18
CA PHE A 193 11.48 2.52 -3.34
C PHE A 193 11.01 2.42 -1.88
N GLY A 194 11.96 2.53 -0.94
CA GLY A 194 11.77 2.25 0.49
C GLY A 194 12.02 0.80 0.89
N HIS A 195 12.01 -0.15 -0.04
CA HIS A 195 12.34 -1.55 0.26
C HIS A 195 13.85 -1.71 0.51
N PRO A 196 14.31 -2.44 1.55
CA PRO A 196 15.72 -2.56 1.92
C PRO A 196 16.65 -2.96 0.78
N LEU A 197 16.24 -3.93 -0.06
CA LEU A 197 16.99 -4.34 -1.25
C LEU A 197 17.17 -3.19 -2.27
N VAL A 198 16.13 -2.38 -2.47
CA VAL A 198 16.14 -1.27 -3.44
C VAL A 198 17.01 -0.13 -2.93
N GLU A 199 16.87 0.23 -1.66
CA GLU A 199 17.70 1.26 -1.02
C GLU A 199 19.19 0.86 -1.02
N GLN A 200 19.50 -0.39 -0.71
CA GLN A 200 20.89 -0.86 -0.78
C GLN A 200 21.43 -0.78 -2.21
N ALA A 201 20.66 -1.21 -3.21
CA ALA A 201 21.09 -1.13 -4.60
C ALA A 201 21.35 0.33 -5.04
N LEU A 202 20.52 1.27 -4.56
CA LEU A 202 20.70 2.70 -4.80
C LEU A 202 21.95 3.25 -4.12
N ASP A 203 22.17 2.93 -2.84
CA ASP A 203 23.33 3.41 -2.11
C ASP A 203 24.63 2.86 -2.67
N TRP A 204 24.65 1.56 -2.99
CA TRP A 204 25.74 0.95 -3.74
C TRP A 204 25.98 1.65 -5.08
N SER A 205 24.92 2.00 -5.80
CA SER A 205 25.03 2.70 -7.08
C SER A 205 25.57 4.13 -6.93
N LYS A 206 25.42 4.78 -5.77
CA LYS A 206 26.00 6.11 -5.51
C LYS A 206 27.48 6.01 -5.15
N GLU A 207 27.84 5.06 -4.28
CA GLU A 207 29.22 4.85 -3.82
C GLU A 207 30.14 4.30 -4.93
N SER A 208 29.62 3.41 -5.78
CA SER A 208 30.39 2.79 -6.87
C SER A 208 30.79 3.75 -8.00
N VAL A 209 30.22 4.95 -8.07
CA VAL A 209 30.57 5.97 -9.09
C VAL A 209 32.00 6.49 -8.93
N GLU A 210 32.63 6.31 -7.75
CA GLU A 210 34.01 6.76 -7.50
C GLU A 210 35.06 6.09 -8.41
N GLN A 211 34.72 5.00 -9.12
CA GLN A 211 35.60 4.40 -10.14
C GLN A 211 34.83 3.99 -11.41
N SER A 212 34.72 4.85 -12.42
CA SER A 212 34.02 4.45 -13.67
C SER A 212 34.59 5.04 -14.97
N ALA A 213 35.84 4.71 -15.29
CA ALA A 213 36.29 4.75 -16.68
C ALA A 213 35.99 3.40 -17.35
N GLY A 214 35.06 3.38 -18.31
CA GLY A 214 34.70 2.19 -19.09
C GLY A 214 35.04 2.36 -20.57
N LEU A 215 35.47 1.26 -21.22
CA LEU A 215 35.68 1.22 -22.66
C LEU A 215 34.65 0.27 -23.29
N ALA A 216 33.86 0.78 -24.24
CA ALA A 216 32.94 -0.02 -25.03
C ALA A 216 33.32 0.04 -26.51
N LEU A 217 33.33 -1.11 -27.19
CA LEU A 217 33.61 -1.20 -28.62
C LEU A 217 32.29 -1.41 -29.39
N ARG A 218 31.94 -0.47 -30.26
CA ARG A 218 30.79 -0.61 -31.17
C ARG A 218 31.29 -0.92 -32.58
N ARG A 219 30.86 -2.06 -33.14
CA ARG A 219 31.14 -2.44 -34.54
C ARG A 219 29.96 -2.03 -35.44
N GLY A 220 30.24 -1.76 -36.72
CA GLY A 220 29.22 -1.39 -37.71
C GLY A 220 28.83 0.09 -37.73
N ALA A 221 29.68 0.97 -37.19
CA ALA A 221 29.53 2.41 -37.38
C ALA A 221 29.93 2.80 -38.81
N SER A 222 29.39 3.92 -39.30
CA SER A 222 29.68 4.44 -40.66
C SER A 222 31.08 5.03 -40.80
N ARG A 223 31.75 5.31 -39.68
CA ARG A 223 33.11 5.83 -39.61
C ARG A 223 33.82 5.26 -38.38
N ASP A 224 35.13 5.09 -38.50
CA ASP A 224 36.00 4.79 -37.38
C ASP A 224 36.24 6.07 -36.55
N GLY A 225 36.25 5.94 -35.23
CA GLY A 225 36.55 7.02 -34.31
C GLY A 225 36.18 6.67 -32.87
N ALA A 226 36.68 7.47 -31.93
CA ALA A 226 36.32 7.39 -30.52
C ALA A 226 35.24 8.43 -30.14
N VAL A 227 34.33 8.01 -29.25
CA VAL A 227 33.40 8.90 -28.56
C VAL A 227 33.63 8.74 -27.07
N PHE A 228 33.81 9.85 -26.38
CA PHE A 228 33.98 9.91 -24.94
C PHE A 228 32.66 10.34 -24.30
N LEU A 229 32.07 9.45 -23.50
CA LEU A 229 30.89 9.75 -22.72
C LEU A 229 31.33 10.17 -21.31
N TRP A 230 31.11 11.45 -20.97
CA TRP A 230 31.40 12.00 -19.65
C TRP A 230 30.11 12.17 -18.87
N VAL A 231 30.05 11.63 -17.66
CA VAL A 231 28.94 11.83 -16.73
C VAL A 231 29.46 12.61 -15.54
N PHE A 232 28.97 13.83 -15.35
CA PHE A 232 29.31 14.67 -14.21
C PHE A 232 28.16 14.67 -13.21
N GLY A 233 28.43 14.27 -11.97
CA GLY A 233 27.52 14.46 -10.84
C GLY A 233 27.75 15.81 -10.17
N VAL A 234 26.69 16.43 -9.68
CA VAL A 234 26.79 17.58 -8.76
C VAL A 234 26.48 17.09 -7.35
N ASP A 235 27.50 17.04 -6.51
CA ASP A 235 27.34 16.75 -5.09
C ASP A 235 26.96 18.01 -4.32
N PHE A 236 25.89 17.91 -3.53
CA PHE A 236 25.47 18.98 -2.64
C PHE A 236 26.05 18.75 -1.24
N PRO A 237 26.59 19.80 -0.58
CA PRO A 237 27.04 19.70 0.81
C PRO A 237 25.91 19.28 1.74
N GLU A 238 26.23 18.55 2.81
CA GLU A 238 25.28 18.21 3.89
C GLU A 238 24.52 19.45 4.37
N GLY A 239 23.20 19.33 4.55
CA GLY A 239 22.31 20.43 4.92
C GLY A 239 21.73 21.24 3.75
N SER A 240 22.07 20.89 2.50
CA SER A 240 21.53 21.54 1.29
C SER A 240 20.25 20.89 0.73
N GLU A 241 19.52 20.10 1.54
CA GLU A 241 18.32 19.36 1.13
C GLU A 241 17.24 20.26 0.50
N ARG A 242 17.18 21.53 0.92
CA ARG A 242 16.27 22.54 0.36
C ARG A 242 16.60 22.98 -1.06
N VAL A 243 17.82 22.70 -1.54
CA VAL A 243 18.33 23.14 -2.84
C VAL A 243 18.16 22.05 -3.91
N SER A 244 18.23 20.78 -3.50
CA SER A 244 18.07 19.61 -4.38
C SER A 244 16.85 19.66 -5.32
N PRO A 245 15.64 20.11 -4.89
CA PRO A 245 14.47 20.19 -5.76
C PRO A 245 14.58 21.20 -6.91
N TYR A 246 15.53 22.13 -6.86
CA TYR A 246 15.73 23.14 -7.91
C TYR A 246 16.62 22.66 -9.06
N PHE A 247 17.22 21.47 -8.94
CA PHE A 247 18.00 20.83 -9.98
C PHE A 247 17.18 19.74 -10.65
N SER A 248 16.96 19.86 -11.96
CA SER A 248 16.16 18.90 -12.75
C SER A 248 16.85 17.55 -12.96
N ALA A 249 18.18 17.51 -12.81
CA ALA A 249 18.99 16.31 -12.84
C ALA A 249 20.29 16.55 -12.03
N GLY A 250 20.63 15.62 -11.14
CA GLY A 250 21.91 15.63 -10.41
C GLY A 250 23.10 15.17 -11.24
N TYR A 251 22.85 14.61 -12.44
CA TYR A 251 23.87 14.09 -13.35
C TYR A 251 23.73 14.72 -14.74
N PHE A 252 24.86 15.12 -15.32
CA PHE A 252 24.97 15.72 -16.64
C PHE A 252 25.82 14.84 -17.55
N THR A 253 25.23 14.34 -18.63
CA THR A 253 25.94 13.52 -19.62
C THR A 253 26.38 14.37 -20.81
N TYR A 254 27.65 14.21 -21.21
CA TYR A 254 28.25 14.87 -22.37
C TYR A 254 28.91 13.83 -23.26
N ALA A 255 28.52 13.78 -24.53
CA ALA A 255 29.21 13.00 -25.56
C ALA A 255 30.16 13.90 -26.33
N LEU A 256 31.46 13.60 -26.30
CA LEU A 256 32.52 14.35 -26.99
C LEU A 256 33.20 13.47 -28.03
N ASP A 257 33.48 14.02 -29.20
CA ASP A 257 34.35 13.37 -30.19
C ASP A 257 35.85 13.60 -29.89
N GLU A 258 36.73 13.03 -30.71
CA GLU A 258 38.19 13.18 -30.61
C GLU A 258 38.68 14.62 -30.73
N ALA A 259 37.90 15.50 -31.37
CA ALA A 259 38.19 16.93 -31.50
C ALA A 259 37.57 17.76 -30.37
N GLY A 260 36.88 17.13 -29.41
CA GLY A 260 36.22 17.78 -28.29
C GLY A 260 34.88 18.44 -28.65
N ASN A 261 34.32 18.18 -29.83
CA ASN A 261 33.01 18.71 -30.18
C ASN A 261 31.92 17.92 -29.44
N ARG A 262 30.96 18.68 -28.88
CA ARG A 262 29.80 18.09 -28.20
C ARG A 262 28.77 17.62 -29.21
N HIS A 263 28.38 16.36 -29.09
CA HIS A 263 27.26 15.78 -29.82
C HIS A 263 26.06 15.62 -28.88
N ARG A 264 24.86 15.93 -29.37
CA ARG A 264 23.60 15.79 -28.62
C ARG A 264 23.00 14.42 -28.81
#